data_AF-A0A973IMR7-F1
#
_entry.id   AF-A0A973IMR7-F1
#
_cell.length_a   1.000
_cell.length_b   1.000
_cell.length_c   1.000
_cell.angle_alpha   90.00
_cell.angle_beta   90.00
_cell.angle_gamma   90.00
#
_symmetry.space_group_name_H-M   'P 1'
#
loop_
_entity.id
_entity.type
_entity.pdbx_description
1 polymer ?
#
loop_
_entity_poly.entity_id
_entity_poly.type
_entity_poly.pdbx_seq_one_letter_code
_entity_poly.pdbx_strand_id
1 'polypeptide(L)'
;MNFDFALILVVLTAISGMIWLLDSLFFRQKRRDQRVRQGGDPEHDPVAVEYARSLFPVLFAVLLFRSFLFEPFKIPSGSMIPTLLIGDFIVVNKFSYGLRLPVLNKKLVDLGEPEHGDGVVFRYPVDPAVNFIKRVVGLPGDTISYRDKVLYLNGEAVATQGGSSYLSSEVK
;
A
#
# COMPACT_ATOMS: atom_id res chain seq x y z
N MET A 1 20.03 1.68 2.56
CA MET A 1 19.56 0.99 1.34
C MET A 1 18.14 0.53 1.59
N ASN A 2 17.15 1.28 1.09
CA ASN A 2 15.74 0.91 1.24
C ASN A 2 15.46 -0.22 0.24
N PHE A 3 15.50 -1.47 0.71
CA PHE A 3 14.97 -2.58 -0.07
C PHE A 3 13.48 -2.32 -0.24
N ASP A 4 13.07 -1.86 -1.42
CA ASP A 4 11.67 -1.68 -1.73
C ASP A 4 11.05 -3.09 -1.86
N PHE A 5 10.50 -3.56 -0.75
CA PHE A 5 9.82 -4.84 -0.66
C PHE A 5 8.75 -4.98 -1.75
N ALA A 6 8.13 -3.87 -2.19
CA ALA A 6 7.19 -3.90 -3.30
C ALA A 6 7.89 -4.23 -4.63
N LEU A 7 9.08 -3.69 -4.89
CA LEU A 7 9.87 -4.01 -6.09
C LEU A 7 10.25 -5.49 -6.13
N ILE A 8 10.75 -6.04 -5.02
CA ILE A 8 11.11 -7.46 -4.91
C ILE A 8 9.89 -8.33 -5.20
N LEU A 9 8.75 -8.02 -4.58
CA LEU A 9 7.51 -8.76 -4.79
C LEU A 9 7.04 -8.70 -6.25
N VAL A 10 7.12 -7.54 -6.90
CA VAL A 10 6.78 -7.39 -8.32
C VAL A 10 7.69 -8.24 -9.20
N VAL A 11 9.00 -8.19 -8.98
CA VAL A 11 9.97 -8.97 -9.76
C VAL A 11 9.75 -10.47 -9.59
N LEU A 12 9.56 -10.95 -8.36
CA LEU A 12 9.27 -12.37 -8.10
C LEU A 12 7.95 -12.83 -8.73
N THR A 13 6.92 -11.99 -8.66
CA THR A 13 5.62 -12.28 -9.29
C THR A 13 5.75 -12.30 -10.82
N ALA A 14 6.51 -11.38 -11.40
CA ALA A 14 6.75 -11.32 -12.84
C ALA A 14 7.56 -12.52 -13.35
N ILE A 15 8.63 -12.91 -12.64
CA ILE A 15 9.45 -14.08 -13.02
C ILE A 15 8.61 -15.37 -12.93
N SER A 16 7.91 -15.60 -11.82
CA SER A 16 7.05 -16.79 -11.65
C SER A 16 5.92 -16.82 -12.69
N GLY A 17 5.30 -15.68 -12.95
CA GLY A 17 4.28 -15.54 -13.99
C GLY A 17 4.82 -15.79 -15.39
N MET A 18 6.04 -15.33 -15.70
CA MET A 18 6.68 -15.53 -17.01
C MET A 18 7.07 -16.99 -17.23
N ILE A 19 7.62 -17.66 -16.21
CA ILE A 19 7.92 -19.10 -16.26
C ILE A 19 6.64 -19.89 -16.50
N TRP A 20 5.58 -19.59 -15.74
CA TRP A 20 4.28 -20.24 -15.90
C TRP A 20 3.65 -19.98 -17.28
N LEU A 21 3.72 -18.75 -17.79
CA LEU A 21 3.13 -18.36 -19.07
C LEU A 21 3.89 -18.96 -20.26
N LEU A 22 5.23 -19.00 -20.22
CA LEU A 22 6.05 -19.65 -21.24
C LEU A 22 5.81 -21.17 -21.27
N ASP A 23 5.70 -21.80 -20.09
CA ASP A 23 5.35 -23.22 -19.97
C ASP A 23 3.95 -23.52 -20.52
N SER A 24 2.98 -22.68 -20.13
CA SER A 24 1.58 -22.77 -20.54
C SER A 24 1.40 -22.60 -22.06
N LEU A 25 2.08 -21.63 -22.68
CA LEU A 25 1.88 -21.32 -24.11
C LEU A 25 2.69 -22.21 -25.05
N PHE A 26 3.96 -22.51 -24.72
CA PHE A 26 4.85 -23.23 -25.65
C PHE A 26 4.92 -24.73 -25.39
N PHE A 27 4.82 -25.16 -24.12
CA PHE A 27 5.11 -26.54 -23.74
C PHE A 27 3.87 -27.40 -23.44
N ARG A 28 2.68 -26.81 -23.28
CA ARG A 28 1.43 -27.57 -23.07
C ARG A 28 1.11 -28.55 -24.20
N GLN A 29 1.41 -28.19 -25.44
CA GLN A 29 1.10 -29.03 -26.61
C GLN A 29 2.18 -30.10 -26.84
N LYS A 30 3.47 -29.71 -26.79
CA LYS A 30 4.61 -30.64 -26.98
C LYS A 30 4.75 -31.69 -25.87
N ARG A 31 4.45 -31.36 -24.60
CA ARG A 31 4.47 -32.34 -23.50
C ARG A 31 3.26 -33.27 -23.52
N ARG A 32 2.08 -32.83 -23.99
CA ARG A 32 0.92 -33.72 -24.17
C ARG A 32 1.23 -34.86 -25.14
N ASP A 33 1.87 -34.55 -26.26
CA ASP A 33 2.21 -35.53 -27.29
C ASP A 33 3.39 -36.44 -26.90
N GLN A 34 4.36 -35.95 -26.13
CA GLN A 34 5.44 -36.79 -25.56
C GLN A 34 4.96 -37.69 -24.41
N ARG A 35 4.02 -37.22 -23.57
CA ARG A 35 3.41 -38.00 -22.46
C ARG A 35 2.57 -39.17 -22.94
N VAL A 36 1.85 -39.02 -24.06
CA VAL A 36 1.08 -40.10 -24.68
C VAL A 36 1.99 -41.14 -25.36
N ARG A 37 3.17 -40.73 -25.84
CA ARG A 37 4.12 -41.63 -26.53
C ARG A 37 5.06 -42.41 -25.60
N GLN A 38 5.36 -41.91 -24.40
CA GLN A 38 6.38 -42.50 -23.52
C GLN A 38 5.86 -43.42 -22.41
N GLY A 39 4.55 -43.53 -22.18
CA GLY A 39 3.98 -44.49 -21.22
C GLY A 39 4.62 -44.46 -19.81
N GLY A 40 5.17 -43.31 -19.40
CA GLY A 40 5.95 -43.14 -18.17
C GLY A 40 5.17 -42.44 -17.06
N ASP A 41 5.53 -42.76 -15.82
CA ASP A 41 4.92 -42.27 -14.58
C ASP A 41 4.84 -40.74 -14.48
N PRO A 42 3.87 -40.20 -13.70
CA PRO A 42 3.33 -38.87 -13.94
C PRO A 42 4.11 -37.69 -13.35
N GLU A 43 5.27 -37.87 -12.72
CA GLU A 43 5.42 -37.11 -11.46
C GLU A 43 6.28 -35.84 -11.44
N HIS A 44 7.20 -35.57 -12.37
CA HIS A 44 8.07 -34.38 -12.21
C HIS A 44 8.06 -33.45 -13.42
N ASP A 45 7.23 -32.39 -13.34
CA ASP A 45 7.49 -31.17 -14.11
C ASP A 45 8.88 -30.61 -13.72
N PRO A 46 9.56 -29.82 -14.58
CA PRO A 46 10.81 -29.19 -14.19
C PRO A 46 10.61 -28.42 -12.88
N VAL A 47 11.49 -28.64 -11.90
CA VAL A 47 11.37 -28.10 -10.53
C VAL A 47 11.03 -26.60 -10.52
N ALA A 48 11.61 -25.82 -11.43
CA ALA A 48 11.33 -24.40 -11.59
C ALA A 48 9.88 -24.07 -12.01
N VAL A 49 9.26 -24.90 -12.85
CA VAL A 49 7.87 -24.74 -13.32
C VAL A 49 6.88 -25.08 -12.21
N GLU A 50 7.16 -26.14 -11.45
CA GLU A 50 6.34 -26.55 -10.32
C GLU A 50 6.31 -25.47 -9.23
N TYR A 51 7.49 -24.93 -8.87
CA TYR A 51 7.59 -23.79 -7.95
C TYR A 51 6.93 -22.53 -8.51
N ALA A 52 7.13 -22.20 -9.78
CA ALA A 52 6.50 -21.03 -10.39
C ALA A 52 4.97 -21.14 -10.38
N ARG A 53 4.42 -22.33 -10.70
CA ARG A 53 2.97 -22.58 -10.75
C ARG A 53 2.31 -22.51 -9.36
N SER A 54 2.99 -22.99 -8.33
CA SER A 54 2.50 -22.97 -6.95
C SER A 54 2.65 -21.60 -6.28
N LEU A 55 3.78 -20.91 -6.52
CA LEU A 55 4.07 -19.62 -5.90
C LEU A 55 3.40 -18.44 -6.60
N PHE A 56 3.22 -18.49 -7.92
CA PHE A 56 2.61 -17.38 -8.68
C PHE A 56 1.27 -16.90 -8.12
N PRO A 57 0.24 -17.76 -7.87
CA PRO A 57 -1.04 -17.27 -7.36
C PRO A 57 -0.91 -16.64 -5.97
N VAL A 58 -0.02 -17.16 -5.12
CA VAL A 58 0.23 -16.60 -3.78
C VAL A 58 0.93 -15.25 -3.90
N LEU A 59 2.01 -15.15 -4.67
CA LEU A 59 2.74 -13.91 -4.90
C LEU A 59 1.87 -12.85 -5.55
N PHE A 60 1.06 -13.23 -6.54
CA PHE A 60 0.11 -12.35 -7.20
C PHE A 60 -0.99 -11.86 -6.25
N ALA A 61 -1.54 -12.74 -5.40
CA ALA A 61 -2.51 -12.33 -4.39
C ALA A 61 -1.91 -11.36 -3.37
N VAL A 62 -0.70 -11.62 -2.86
CA VAL A 62 0.02 -10.72 -1.95
C VAL A 62 0.32 -9.39 -2.64
N LEU A 63 0.70 -9.42 -3.92
CA LEU A 63 0.93 -8.21 -4.72
C LEU A 63 -0.36 -7.39 -4.86
N LEU A 64 -1.49 -8.01 -5.17
CA LEU A 64 -2.79 -7.33 -5.25
C LEU A 64 -3.20 -6.73 -3.90
N PHE A 65 -3.07 -7.52 -2.82
CA PHE A 65 -3.40 -7.07 -1.47
C PHE A 65 -2.56 -5.86 -1.06
N ARG A 66 -1.25 -5.93 -1.29
CA ARG A 66 -0.31 -4.85 -0.96
C ARG A 66 -0.47 -3.61 -1.85
N SER A 67 -0.85 -3.80 -3.11
CA SER A 67 -1.04 -2.71 -4.06
C SER A 67 -2.34 -1.96 -3.83
N PHE A 68 -3.42 -2.66 -3.46
CA PHE A 68 -4.77 -2.12 -3.56
C PHE A 68 -5.61 -2.15 -2.28
N LEU A 69 -5.40 -3.10 -1.37
CA LEU A 69 -6.30 -3.28 -0.23
C LEU A 69 -5.80 -2.50 0.99
N PHE A 70 -4.77 -3.01 1.65
CA PHE A 70 -4.37 -2.53 2.97
C PHE A 70 -2.85 -2.46 3.10
N GLU A 71 -2.35 -1.35 3.62
CA GLU A 71 -0.94 -1.24 4.03
C GLU A 71 -0.85 -0.99 5.54
N PRO A 72 -0.18 -1.87 6.29
CA PRO A 72 0.09 -1.63 7.70
C PRO A 72 1.22 -0.62 7.86
N PHE A 73 1.02 0.36 8.74
CA PHE A 73 2.05 1.31 9.17
C PHE A 73 2.19 1.27 10.69
N LYS A 74 3.42 1.46 11.16
CA LYS A 74 3.72 1.72 12.56
C LYS A 74 3.92 3.21 12.75
N ILE A 75 3.27 3.81 13.74
CA ILE A 75 3.38 5.23 14.04
C ILE A 75 4.69 5.52 14.80
N PRO A 76 5.65 6.25 14.19
CA PRO A 76 6.94 6.51 14.84
C PRO A 76 6.93 7.79 15.68
N SER A 77 5.89 8.63 15.59
CA SER A 77 5.87 9.99 16.15
C SER A 77 4.52 10.35 16.76
N GLY A 78 4.54 11.17 17.81
CA GLY A 78 3.34 11.62 18.54
C GLY A 78 2.60 12.80 17.91
N SER A 79 2.78 13.09 16.62
CA SER A 79 2.15 14.28 16.00
C SER A 79 0.62 14.21 15.90
N MET A 80 0.06 13.01 16.01
CA MET A 80 -1.38 12.76 15.89
C MET A 80 -2.02 12.48 17.26
N ILE A 81 -1.30 12.71 18.36
CA ILE A 81 -1.85 12.62 19.72
C ILE A 81 -2.99 13.66 19.86
N PRO A 82 -4.14 13.29 20.46
CA PRO A 82 -4.43 12.03 21.14
C PRO A 82 -5.03 10.93 20.26
N THR A 83 -5.25 11.16 18.96
CA THR A 83 -5.87 10.18 18.06
C THR A 83 -4.99 8.95 17.81
N LEU A 84 -3.67 9.15 17.67
CA LEU A 84 -2.71 8.06 17.45
C LEU A 84 -1.48 8.24 18.35
N LEU A 85 -1.13 7.17 19.07
CA LEU A 85 0.01 7.13 19.98
C LEU A 85 1.26 6.58 19.27
N ILE A 86 2.42 6.84 19.87
CA ILE A 86 3.70 6.30 19.38
C ILE A 86 3.69 4.79 19.57
N GLY A 87 3.97 4.05 18.50
CA GLY A 87 4.00 2.59 18.51
C GLY A 87 2.72 1.92 18.02
N ASP A 88 1.64 2.67 17.81
CA ASP A 88 0.39 2.15 17.26
C ASP A 88 0.60 1.58 15.85
N PHE A 89 -0.13 0.49 15.56
CA PHE A 89 -0.22 -0.09 14.23
C PHE A 89 -1.55 0.33 13.60
N ILE A 90 -1.47 1.04 12.48
CA ILE A 90 -2.65 1.42 11.70
C ILE A 90 -2.68 0.64 10.39
N VAL A 91 -3.89 0.41 9.91
CA VAL A 91 -4.14 -0.21 8.60
C VAL A 91 -4.78 0.85 7.72
N VAL A 92 -4.08 1.26 6.68
CA VAL A 92 -4.58 2.29 5.75
C VAL A 92 -5.31 1.59 4.61
N ASN A 93 -6.57 1.98 4.39
CA ASN A 93 -7.32 1.60 3.20
C ASN A 93 -6.88 2.48 2.03
N LYS A 94 -6.14 1.90 1.09
CA LYS A 94 -5.67 2.63 -0.11
C LYS A 94 -6.72 2.69 -1.20
N PHE A 95 -7.69 1.79 -1.18
CA PHE A 95 -8.75 1.71 -2.19
C PHE A 95 -9.64 2.95 -2.17
N SER A 96 -9.90 3.52 -0.99
CA SER A 96 -10.78 4.68 -0.81
C SER A 96 -10.32 5.94 -1.55
N TYR A 97 -9.03 6.10 -1.85
CA TYR A 97 -8.46 7.31 -2.46
C TYR A 97 -7.84 7.06 -3.85
N GLY A 98 -8.19 5.94 -4.48
CA GLY A 98 -7.79 5.59 -5.84
C GLY A 98 -6.74 4.48 -5.95
N LEU A 99 -6.83 3.68 -7.00
CA LEU A 99 -5.84 2.63 -7.29
C LEU A 99 -4.51 3.28 -7.70
N ARG A 100 -3.41 2.91 -7.02
CA ARG A 100 -2.05 3.29 -7.41
C ARG A 100 -1.28 2.06 -7.89
N LEU A 101 -0.50 2.23 -8.96
CA LEU A 101 0.35 1.15 -9.44
C LEU A 101 1.41 0.77 -8.40
N PRO A 102 1.68 -0.54 -8.19
CA PRO A 102 2.82 -0.95 -7.39
C PRO A 102 4.10 -0.36 -7.97
N VAL A 103 5.03 0.05 -7.10
CA VAL A 103 6.34 0.64 -7.43
C VAL A 103 6.26 2.03 -8.07
N LEU A 104 5.54 2.20 -9.18
CA LEU A 104 5.44 3.49 -9.88
C LEU A 104 4.58 4.52 -9.14
N ASN A 105 3.71 4.08 -8.21
CA ASN A 105 2.84 4.93 -7.39
C ASN A 105 1.97 5.92 -8.18
N LYS A 106 1.79 5.68 -9.49
CA LYS A 106 0.94 6.48 -10.36
C LYS A 106 -0.51 6.14 -10.07
N LYS A 107 -1.33 7.17 -9.81
CA LYS A 107 -2.79 7.04 -9.64
C LYS A 107 -3.38 6.62 -10.99
N LEU A 108 -4.07 5.48 -11.02
CA LEU A 108 -4.65 4.87 -12.22
C LEU A 108 -6.15 5.17 -12.31
N VAL A 109 -6.85 5.11 -11.18
CA VAL A 109 -8.29 5.36 -11.08
C VAL A 109 -8.53 6.30 -9.91
N ASP A 110 -9.35 7.32 -10.12
CA ASP A 110 -9.84 8.18 -9.05
C ASP A 110 -11.12 7.56 -8.47
N LEU A 111 -11.08 7.13 -7.21
CA LEU A 111 -12.22 6.50 -6.54
C LEU A 111 -12.81 7.37 -5.43
N GLY A 112 -12.11 8.42 -5.01
CA GLY A 112 -12.53 9.26 -3.89
C GLY A 112 -11.52 10.35 -3.59
N GLU A 113 -12.04 11.47 -3.09
CA GLU A 113 -11.27 12.60 -2.58
C GLU A 113 -11.29 12.59 -1.05
N PRO A 114 -10.23 13.07 -0.39
CA PRO A 114 -10.23 13.23 1.06
C PRO A 114 -11.33 14.19 1.51
N GLU A 115 -11.97 13.89 2.64
CA GLU A 115 -12.96 14.75 3.27
C GLU A 115 -12.35 15.49 4.48
N HIS A 116 -13.02 16.56 4.94
CA HIS A 116 -12.59 17.26 6.14
C HIS A 116 -12.58 16.33 7.34
N GLY A 117 -11.49 16.36 8.11
CA GLY A 117 -11.33 15.54 9.30
C GLY A 117 -10.71 14.17 9.06
N ASP A 118 -10.50 13.73 7.81
CA ASP A 118 -9.89 12.44 7.51
C ASP A 118 -8.42 12.37 7.95
N GLY A 119 -8.02 11.21 8.48
CA GLY A 119 -6.61 10.88 8.69
C GLY A 119 -5.99 10.34 7.42
N VAL A 120 -5.15 11.12 6.74
CA VAL A 120 -4.54 10.74 5.47
C VAL A 120 -3.07 10.45 5.61
N VAL A 121 -2.63 9.37 4.95
CA VAL A 121 -1.21 9.04 4.77
C VAL A 121 -0.75 9.50 3.40
N PHE A 122 0.26 10.35 3.36
CA PHE A 122 0.84 10.88 2.13
C PHE A 122 2.35 10.90 2.22
N ARG A 123 3.00 10.97 1.06
CA ARG A 123 4.45 11.13 0.99
C ARG A 123 4.82 12.56 1.28
N TYR A 124 5.83 12.76 2.12
CA TYR A 124 6.28 14.11 2.43
C TYR A 124 6.77 14.79 1.13
N PRO A 125 6.24 15.97 0.76
CA PRO A 125 6.53 16.57 -0.55
C PRO A 125 8.01 16.89 -0.78
N VAL A 126 8.77 17.17 0.28
CA VAL A 126 10.20 17.48 0.21
C VAL A 126 11.04 16.21 0.12
N ASP A 127 10.66 15.15 0.84
CA ASP A 127 11.31 13.84 0.79
C ASP A 127 10.27 12.71 0.64
N PRO A 128 9.98 12.26 -0.60
CA PRO A 128 8.99 11.24 -0.85
C PRO A 128 9.32 9.85 -0.29
N ALA A 129 10.55 9.64 0.24
CA ALA A 129 10.91 8.40 0.92
C ALA A 129 10.23 8.26 2.29
N VAL A 130 9.74 9.37 2.86
CA VAL A 130 9.09 9.41 4.17
C VAL A 130 7.57 9.56 4.00
N ASN A 131 6.81 8.70 4.68
CA ASN A 131 5.35 8.82 4.75
C ASN A 131 4.94 9.58 6.00
N PHE A 132 4.03 10.54 5.85
CA PHE A 132 3.44 11.32 6.92
C PHE A 132 1.97 10.94 7.07
N ILE A 133 1.48 10.95 8.29
CA ILE A 133 0.05 10.89 8.60
C ILE A 133 -0.38 12.21 9.23
N LYS A 134 -1.41 12.83 8.66
CA LYS A 134 -2.00 14.08 9.18
C LYS A 134 -3.51 14.06 9.01
N ARG A 135 -4.19 14.95 9.73
CA ARG A 135 -5.62 15.20 9.57
C ARG A 135 -5.86 16.24 8.47
N VAL A 136 -6.81 15.97 7.58
CA VAL A 136 -7.25 16.90 6.55
C VAL A 136 -8.06 18.00 7.21
N VAL A 137 -7.62 19.24 7.01
CA VAL A 137 -8.24 20.43 7.60
C VAL A 137 -8.83 21.35 6.52
N GLY A 138 -8.23 21.39 5.33
CA GLY A 138 -8.73 22.18 4.21
C GLY A 138 -8.64 21.38 2.93
N LEU A 139 -9.60 21.63 2.05
CA LEU A 139 -9.74 21.09 0.71
C LEU A 139 -9.56 22.21 -0.33
N PRO A 140 -9.35 21.88 -1.62
CA PRO A 140 -9.26 22.89 -2.67
C PRO A 140 -10.48 23.84 -2.64
N GLY A 141 -10.21 25.14 -2.57
CA GLY A 141 -11.24 26.18 -2.45
C GLY A 141 -11.41 26.74 -1.03
N ASP A 142 -10.90 26.06 -0.01
CA ASP A 142 -10.98 26.54 1.36
C ASP A 142 -9.96 27.65 1.67
N THR A 143 -10.38 28.58 2.50
CA THR A 143 -9.49 29.57 3.13
C THR A 143 -9.23 29.16 4.58
N ILE A 144 -7.98 28.79 4.86
CA ILE A 144 -7.53 28.41 6.20
C ILE A 144 -6.83 29.59 6.85
N SER A 145 -7.22 29.94 8.07
CA SER A 145 -6.44 30.85 8.90
C SER A 145 -6.30 30.30 10.31
N TYR A 146 -5.13 30.53 10.91
CA TYR A 146 -4.82 30.08 12.27
C TYR A 146 -4.35 31.29 13.05
N ARG A 147 -5.10 31.69 14.08
CA ARG A 147 -4.83 32.88 14.89
C ARG A 147 -5.15 32.55 16.34
N ASP A 148 -4.25 32.93 17.25
CA ASP A 148 -4.43 32.73 18.70
C ASP A 148 -4.79 31.29 19.09
N LYS A 149 -4.19 30.32 18.39
CA LYS A 149 -4.42 28.87 18.54
C LYS A 149 -5.82 28.39 18.14
N VAL A 150 -6.60 29.23 17.48
CA VAL A 150 -7.91 28.89 16.90
C VAL A 150 -7.76 28.72 15.40
N LEU A 151 -8.25 27.60 14.90
CA LEU A 151 -8.35 27.32 13.47
C LEU A 151 -9.66 27.89 12.94
N TYR A 152 -9.59 28.62 11.84
CA TYR A 152 -10.73 29.13 11.11
C TYR A 152 -10.73 28.53 9.70
N LEU A 153 -11.88 27.96 9.33
CA LEU A 153 -12.16 27.41 8.01
C LEU A 153 -13.22 28.31 7.35
N ASN A 154 -12.88 28.95 6.24
CA ASN A 154 -13.78 29.85 5.51
C ASN A 154 -14.36 30.99 6.38
N GLY A 155 -13.59 31.44 7.38
CA GLY A 155 -13.98 32.49 8.33
C GLY A 155 -14.72 31.98 9.57
N GLU A 156 -15.17 30.73 9.60
CA GLU A 156 -15.83 30.12 10.74
C GLU A 156 -14.82 29.43 11.66
N ALA A 157 -14.93 29.64 12.97
CA ALA A 157 -14.06 28.99 13.95
C ALA A 157 -14.37 27.49 14.02
N VAL A 158 -13.37 26.66 13.76
CA VAL A 158 -13.48 25.20 13.86
C VAL A 158 -13.42 24.83 15.34
N ALA A 159 -14.48 24.21 15.85
CA ALA A 159 -14.53 23.75 17.23
C ALA A 159 -13.45 22.68 17.47
N THR A 160 -12.45 23.01 18.27
CA THR A 160 -11.51 22.03 18.81
C THR A 160 -12.18 21.32 19.98
N GLN A 161 -12.41 20.01 19.87
CA GLN A 161 -12.73 19.21 21.05
C GLN A 161 -11.55 19.32 22.02
N GLY A 162 -11.78 19.91 23.19
CA GLY A 162 -10.78 20.11 24.22
C GLY A 162 -10.28 18.78 24.77
N GLY A 163 -9.37 18.13 24.05
CA GLY A 163 -8.49 17.12 24.62
C GLY A 163 -7.59 17.81 25.64
N SER A 164 -7.54 17.28 26.86
CA SER A 164 -6.78 17.78 28.00
C SER A 164 -5.47 18.47 27.61
N SER A 165 -5.20 19.64 28.21
CA SER A 165 -3.92 20.34 28.10
C SER A 165 -2.76 19.41 28.46
N TYR A 166 -2.17 18.74 27.47
CA TYR A 166 -1.02 17.88 27.68
C TYR A 166 0.21 18.75 27.88
N LEU A 167 0.57 18.95 29.15
CA LEU A 167 1.88 19.43 29.55
C LEU A 167 2.91 18.43 29.02
N SER A 168 3.89 18.93 28.28
CA SER A 168 4.97 18.16 27.64
C SER A 168 5.98 17.58 28.64
N SER A 169 5.53 17.04 29.78
CA SER A 169 6.41 16.51 30.84
C SER A 169 6.86 15.07 30.62
N GLU A 170 6.31 14.36 29.63
CA GLU A 170 6.59 12.92 29.42
C GLU A 170 7.29 12.58 28.09
N VAL A 171 7.67 13.56 27.27
CA VAL A 171 8.58 13.30 26.15
C VAL A 171 10.01 13.45 26.66
N LYS A 172 10.54 12.37 27.24
CA LYS A 172 11.98 12.15 27.46
C LYS A 172 12.58 11.36 26.31
#